data_AF-A0A6G1IG49-F1
#
_entry.id   AF-A0A6G1IG49-F1
#
_cell.length_a   1.000
_cell.length_b   1.000
_cell.length_c   1.000
_cell.angle_alpha   90.00
_cell.angle_beta   90.00
_cell.angle_gamma   90.00
#
_symmetry.space_group_name_H-M   'P 1'
#
loop_
_entity.id
_entity.type
_entity.pdbx_description
1 polymer ?
#
loop_
_entity_poly.entity_id
_entity_poly.type
_entity_poly.pdbx_seq_one_letter_code
_entity_poly.pdbx_strand_id
1 'polypeptide(L)'
;MAMAPSPNIDLRSHSPPHSLLSQPSVITIAPENIRVVSTGKDWGMEPFRLAGMEYFCGCGILTTDGDIWSRSRKLLKPTFNKSNLADLSFLSTQVDTMLWQLPNNGTTVDLQPLFYAMFLNTSLNFLLGIDPTKDSEGTPHTSEQFINAFHDALFFIVLKMILGEAWKLAPQTKYFNACKIAHEYLDFYVDQALAEAGALDADTEKGLNNAAKLTVLRALSVQTGMMASQETVSSLLGNACFLLSRHPEYRQHLRDEAKDKGIALFNTTF
;
A
#
# COMPACT_ATOMS: atom_id res chain seq x y z
N MET A 1 8.04 -25.57 36.66
CA MET A 1 7.26 -25.80 35.43
C MET A 1 7.55 -24.63 34.50
N ALA A 2 8.65 -24.74 33.76
CA ALA A 2 9.22 -23.67 32.95
C ALA A 2 8.63 -23.74 31.54
N MET A 3 8.11 -22.61 31.05
CA MET A 3 7.59 -22.47 29.69
C MET A 3 8.73 -22.65 28.67
N ALA A 4 8.47 -23.49 27.67
CA ALA A 4 9.40 -23.77 26.59
C ALA A 4 9.62 -22.52 25.70
N PRO A 5 10.85 -22.31 25.19
CA PRO A 5 11.13 -21.21 24.28
C PRO A 5 10.49 -21.46 22.90
N SER A 6 9.99 -20.37 22.30
CA SER A 6 9.44 -20.30 20.94
C SER A 6 10.34 -20.97 19.89
N PRO A 7 9.78 -21.58 18.83
CA PRO A 7 10.60 -22.25 17.82
C PRO A 7 11.37 -21.20 17.03
N ASN A 8 12.70 -21.28 17.09
CA ASN A 8 13.60 -20.66 16.13
C ASN A 8 13.19 -21.09 14.72
N ILE A 9 12.62 -20.17 13.95
CA ILE A 9 12.45 -20.33 12.51
C ILE A 9 13.84 -20.19 11.90
N ASP A 10 14.39 -21.30 11.44
CA ASP A 10 15.67 -21.34 10.75
C ASP A 10 15.51 -20.74 9.35
N LEU A 11 15.83 -19.46 9.20
CA LEU A 11 15.76 -18.69 7.94
C LEU A 11 16.88 -19.04 6.94
N ARG A 12 17.65 -20.13 7.14
CA ARG A 12 18.86 -20.44 6.35
C ARG A 12 18.65 -21.40 5.17
N SER A 13 17.42 -21.66 4.73
CA SER A 13 17.20 -22.33 3.43
C SER A 13 17.17 -21.31 2.29
N HIS A 14 18.31 -20.63 2.08
CA HIS A 14 18.46 -19.67 0.99
C HIS A 14 18.47 -20.39 -0.36
N SER A 15 17.31 -20.50 -1.00
CA SER A 15 17.28 -20.49 -2.46
C SER A 15 17.96 -19.20 -2.93
N PRO A 16 18.88 -19.23 -3.91
CA PRO A 16 19.54 -18.02 -4.37
C PRO A 16 18.48 -17.01 -4.84
N PRO A 17 18.60 -15.71 -4.53
CA PRO A 17 17.62 -14.72 -4.91
C PRO A 17 17.45 -14.71 -6.42
N HIS A 18 16.21 -14.95 -6.84
CA HIS A 18 15.81 -15.02 -8.23
C HIS A 18 15.95 -13.63 -8.86
N SER A 19 16.72 -13.50 -9.95
CA SER A 19 16.84 -12.26 -10.72
C SER A 19 16.39 -12.45 -12.16
N LEU A 20 15.83 -11.37 -12.72
CA LEU A 20 15.44 -11.32 -14.12
C LEU A 20 16.62 -11.39 -15.10
N LEU A 21 17.84 -11.09 -14.64
CA LEU A 21 19.05 -11.20 -15.46
C LEU A 21 19.62 -12.63 -15.47
N SER A 22 19.40 -13.42 -14.41
CA SER A 22 19.99 -14.74 -14.26
C SER A 22 19.02 -15.89 -14.59
N GLN A 23 17.71 -15.66 -14.54
CA GLN A 23 16.71 -16.69 -14.84
C GLN A 23 16.11 -16.51 -16.24
N PRO A 24 15.98 -17.61 -17.02
CA PRO A 24 15.20 -17.55 -18.26
C PRO A 24 13.77 -17.17 -17.94
N SER A 25 13.34 -15.98 -18.40
CA SER A 25 11.98 -15.49 -18.23
C SER A 25 11.13 -15.87 -19.44
N VAL A 26 9.92 -16.36 -19.18
CA VAL A 26 8.89 -16.56 -20.20
C VAL A 26 7.87 -15.44 -20.06
N ILE A 27 7.84 -14.54 -21.05
CA ILE A 27 6.88 -13.46 -21.11
C ILE A 27 5.81 -13.86 -22.13
N THR A 28 4.54 -13.81 -21.70
CA THR A 28 3.40 -14.20 -22.54
C THR A 28 2.31 -13.15 -22.50
N ILE A 29 1.72 -12.87 -23.66
CA ILE A 29 0.49 -12.10 -23.81
C ILE A 29 -0.70 -12.99 -24.24
N ALA A 30 -0.45 -14.29 -24.43
CA ALA A 30 -1.44 -15.22 -24.92
C ALA A 30 -2.47 -15.57 -23.81
N PRO A 31 -3.78 -15.39 -24.05
CA PRO A 31 -4.81 -15.54 -23.00
C PRO A 31 -4.85 -16.93 -22.35
N GLU A 32 -4.56 -17.98 -23.12
CA GLU A 32 -4.52 -19.36 -22.63
C GLU A 32 -3.40 -19.56 -21.60
N ASN A 33 -2.22 -18.98 -21.84
CA ASN A 33 -1.11 -19.06 -20.89
C ASN A 33 -1.43 -18.25 -19.62
N ILE A 34 -2.01 -17.06 -19.76
CA ILE A 34 -2.43 -16.23 -18.63
C ILE A 34 -3.43 -16.99 -17.75
N ARG A 35 -4.39 -17.68 -18.36
CA ARG A 35 -5.38 -18.52 -17.66
C ARG A 35 -4.70 -19.64 -16.87
N VAL A 36 -3.77 -20.37 -17.50
CA VAL A 36 -3.04 -21.47 -16.84
C VAL A 36 -2.24 -20.95 -15.64
N VAL A 37 -1.47 -19.88 -15.82
CA VAL A 37 -0.65 -19.29 -14.74
C VAL A 37 -1.53 -18.77 -13.60
N SER A 38 -2.68 -18.15 -13.91
CA SER A 38 -3.54 -17.53 -12.90
C SER A 38 -4.39 -18.52 -12.10
N THR A 39 -4.55 -19.76 -12.59
CA THR A 39 -5.42 -20.78 -11.96
C THR A 39 -4.66 -22.02 -11.47
N GLY A 40 -3.44 -22.25 -11.98
CA GLY A 40 -2.59 -23.35 -11.58
C GLY A 40 -2.06 -23.18 -10.15
N LYS A 41 -1.84 -24.30 -9.46
CA LYS A 41 -1.25 -24.33 -8.11
C LYS A 41 0.28 -24.35 -8.11
N ASP A 42 0.87 -24.59 -9.28
CA ASP A 42 2.32 -24.68 -9.48
C ASP A 42 2.99 -23.31 -9.61
N TRP A 43 2.20 -22.23 -9.61
CA TRP A 43 2.66 -20.86 -9.78
C TRP A 43 2.50 -20.08 -8.47
N GLY A 44 3.54 -19.33 -8.11
CA GLY A 44 3.60 -18.52 -6.90
C GLY A 44 4.45 -17.28 -7.12
N MET A 45 4.28 -16.29 -6.25
CA MET A 45 5.00 -15.02 -6.32
C MET A 45 6.13 -14.92 -5.29
N GLU A 46 6.09 -15.74 -4.24
CA GLU A 46 7.01 -15.69 -3.10
C GLU A 46 8.49 -15.81 -3.51
N PRO A 47 8.91 -16.78 -4.34
CA PRO A 47 10.33 -16.93 -4.67
C PRO A 47 10.93 -15.67 -5.32
N PHE A 48 10.12 -14.96 -6.10
CA PHE A 48 10.54 -13.73 -6.77
C PHE A 48 10.40 -12.50 -5.88
N ARG A 49 9.22 -12.32 -5.25
CA ARG A 49 8.90 -11.11 -4.50
C ARG A 49 9.55 -11.08 -3.13
N LEU A 50 9.60 -12.19 -2.40
CA LEU A 50 10.16 -12.19 -1.05
C LEU A 50 11.62 -11.74 -1.06
N ALA A 51 12.45 -12.33 -1.92
CA ALA A 51 13.86 -11.97 -2.03
C ALA A 51 14.11 -10.47 -2.30
N GLY A 52 13.29 -9.86 -3.15
CA GLY A 52 13.39 -8.43 -3.47
C GLY A 52 12.79 -7.52 -2.39
N MET A 53 11.66 -7.92 -1.82
CA MET A 53 10.77 -7.05 -1.05
C MET A 53 10.84 -7.25 0.46
N GLU A 54 11.38 -8.37 0.96
CA GLU A 54 11.33 -8.76 2.39
C GLU A 54 11.80 -7.65 3.33
N TYR A 55 12.90 -6.95 3.00
CA TYR A 55 13.42 -5.91 3.87
C TYR A 55 12.46 -4.72 4.03
N PHE A 56 11.73 -4.36 2.98
CA PHE A 56 10.77 -3.25 3.04
C PHE A 56 9.39 -3.73 3.46
N CYS A 57 8.86 -4.79 2.87
CA CYS A 57 7.47 -5.23 3.01
C CYS A 57 7.26 -6.36 4.03
N GLY A 58 8.32 -7.01 4.51
CA GLY A 58 8.24 -8.22 5.33
C GLY A 58 7.63 -9.41 4.60
N CYS A 59 7.20 -10.41 5.38
CA CYS A 59 6.57 -11.65 4.90
C CYS A 59 5.05 -11.53 4.89
N GLY A 60 4.43 -11.01 3.83
CA GLY A 60 3.02 -10.63 3.81
C GLY A 60 2.23 -11.01 2.57
N ILE A 61 1.05 -10.39 2.43
CA ILE A 61 0.08 -10.71 1.37
C ILE A 61 0.64 -10.46 -0.05
N LEU A 62 1.64 -9.58 -0.19
CA LEU A 62 2.30 -9.33 -1.47
C LEU A 62 3.53 -10.21 -1.70
N THR A 63 4.20 -10.67 -0.64
CA THR A 63 5.54 -11.26 -0.72
C THR A 63 5.59 -12.76 -0.45
N THR A 64 4.53 -13.35 0.10
CA THR A 64 4.46 -14.77 0.46
C THR A 64 3.33 -15.51 -0.24
N ASP A 65 3.46 -16.83 -0.31
CA ASP A 65 2.48 -17.78 -0.81
C ASP A 65 1.99 -18.70 0.33
N GLY A 66 1.06 -19.62 0.04
CA GLY A 66 0.65 -20.67 0.97
C GLY A 66 -0.01 -20.20 2.27
N ASP A 67 0.41 -20.77 3.41
CA ASP A 67 -0.24 -20.58 4.71
C ASP A 67 -0.03 -19.17 5.28
N ILE A 68 1.15 -18.59 5.08
CA ILE A 68 1.45 -17.22 5.53
C ILE A 68 0.55 -16.24 4.78
N TRP A 69 0.49 -16.35 3.46
CA TRP A 69 -0.44 -15.57 2.64
C TRP A 69 -1.90 -15.74 3.07
N SER A 70 -2.34 -16.98 3.29
CA SER A 70 -3.71 -17.31 3.69
C SER A 70 -4.09 -16.67 5.03
N ARG A 71 -3.18 -16.73 6.02
CA ARG A 71 -3.36 -16.08 7.32
C ARG A 71 -3.45 -14.55 7.18
N SER A 72 -2.52 -13.95 6.46
CA SER A 72 -2.46 -12.50 6.23
C SER A 72 -3.72 -12.00 5.52
N ARG A 73 -4.18 -12.73 4.50
CA ARG A 73 -5.42 -12.43 3.78
C ARG A 73 -6.66 -12.54 4.65
N LYS A 74 -6.75 -13.56 5.52
CA LYS A 74 -7.88 -13.70 6.46
C LYS A 74 -7.98 -12.51 7.42
N LEU A 75 -6.85 -11.93 7.82
CA LEU A 75 -6.81 -10.75 8.70
C LEU A 75 -7.16 -9.45 7.98
N LEU A 76 -6.75 -9.29 6.73
CA LEU A 76 -7.03 -8.10 5.91
C LEU A 76 -8.46 -8.06 5.34
N LYS A 77 -9.00 -9.22 4.97
CA LYS A 77 -10.30 -9.32 4.27
C LYS A 77 -11.45 -8.55 4.95
N PRO A 78 -11.61 -8.55 6.29
CA PRO A 78 -12.67 -7.79 6.96
C PRO A 78 -12.57 -6.28 6.77
N THR A 79 -11.35 -5.73 6.60
CA THR A 79 -11.16 -4.30 6.36
C THR A 79 -11.77 -3.88 5.02
N PHE A 80 -11.73 -4.75 4.01
CA PHE A 80 -12.31 -4.54 2.68
C PHE A 80 -13.77 -5.01 2.55
N ASN A 81 -14.54 -5.04 3.64
CA ASN A 81 -15.98 -5.32 3.51
C ASN A 81 -16.69 -4.14 2.80
N LYS A 82 -17.87 -4.39 2.24
CA LYS A 82 -18.63 -3.36 1.51
C LYS A 82 -19.01 -2.15 2.38
N SER A 83 -19.31 -2.33 3.67
CA SER A 83 -19.71 -1.22 4.53
C SER A 83 -18.56 -0.25 4.78
N ASN A 84 -17.33 -0.74 4.90
CA ASN A 84 -16.14 0.09 5.08
C ASN A 84 -15.76 0.80 3.78
N LEU A 85 -15.98 0.16 2.63
CA LEU A 85 -15.73 0.76 1.31
C LEU A 85 -16.78 1.80 0.91
N ALA A 86 -17.99 1.71 1.47
CA ALA A 86 -19.07 2.66 1.22
C ALA A 86 -18.91 3.96 2.02
N ASP A 87 -18.08 3.97 3.07
CA ASP A 87 -17.76 5.20 3.80
C ASP A 87 -16.68 5.99 3.04
N LEU A 88 -17.15 6.93 2.23
CA LEU A 88 -16.30 7.83 1.45
C LEU A 88 -16.08 9.18 2.15
N SER A 89 -16.50 9.35 3.41
CA SER A 89 -16.48 10.64 4.10
C SER A 89 -15.06 11.22 4.24
N PHE A 90 -14.09 10.36 4.59
CA PHE A 90 -12.70 10.77 4.68
C PHE A 90 -12.11 11.11 3.31
N LEU A 91 -12.37 10.27 2.30
CA LEU A 91 -11.92 10.53 0.93
C LEU A 91 -12.50 11.86 0.40
N SER A 92 -13.78 12.15 0.68
CA SER A 92 -14.42 13.42 0.30
C SER A 92 -13.67 14.61 0.90
N THR A 93 -13.35 14.54 2.20
CA THR A 93 -12.55 15.57 2.88
C THR A 93 -11.18 15.75 2.21
N GLN A 94 -10.49 14.65 1.87
CA GLN A 94 -9.19 14.71 1.21
C GLN A 94 -9.27 15.27 -0.23
N VAL A 95 -10.35 14.97 -0.96
CA VAL A 95 -10.62 15.58 -2.28
C VAL A 95 -10.83 17.08 -2.15
N ASP A 96 -11.63 17.52 -1.17
CA ASP A 96 -11.84 18.94 -0.92
C ASP A 96 -10.52 19.64 -0.58
N THR A 97 -9.74 19.08 0.36
CA THR A 97 -8.40 19.60 0.71
C THR A 97 -7.49 19.70 -0.51
N MET A 98 -7.50 18.69 -1.38
CA MET A 98 -6.72 18.70 -2.62
C MET A 98 -7.17 19.83 -3.56
N LEU A 99 -8.48 19.99 -3.77
CA LEU A 99 -9.03 21.03 -4.63
C LEU A 99 -8.74 22.44 -4.10
N TRP A 100 -8.75 22.63 -2.78
CA TRP A 100 -8.39 23.91 -2.13
C TRP A 100 -6.92 24.31 -2.36
N GLN A 101 -6.03 23.36 -2.62
CA GLN A 101 -4.63 23.64 -2.94
C GLN A 101 -4.42 24.09 -4.40
N LEU A 102 -5.42 23.91 -5.27
CA LEU A 102 -5.32 24.30 -6.67
C LEU A 102 -5.47 25.82 -6.83
N PRO A 103 -4.61 26.49 -7.62
CA PRO A 103 -4.70 27.91 -7.85
C PRO A 103 -5.84 28.25 -8.81
N ASN A 104 -6.62 29.28 -8.46
CA ASN A 104 -7.76 29.75 -9.27
C ASN A 104 -7.37 30.69 -10.43
N ASN A 105 -6.07 30.85 -10.69
CA ASN A 105 -5.54 31.83 -11.65
C ASN A 105 -5.17 31.21 -13.02
N GLY A 106 -5.50 29.93 -13.24
CA GLY A 106 -5.19 29.22 -14.48
C GLY A 106 -3.73 28.79 -14.64
N THR A 107 -2.94 28.83 -13.57
CA THR A 107 -1.54 28.36 -13.58
C THR A 107 -1.49 26.84 -13.81
N THR A 108 -0.49 26.38 -14.56
CA THR A 108 -0.18 24.95 -14.71
C THR A 108 0.22 24.35 -13.36
N VAL A 109 -0.40 23.24 -12.99
CA VAL A 109 -0.12 22.50 -11.75
C VAL A 109 0.21 21.06 -12.08
N ASP A 110 1.17 20.49 -11.36
CA ASP A 110 1.38 19.06 -11.32
C ASP A 110 0.40 18.42 -10.31
N LEU A 111 -0.56 17.64 -10.81
CA LEU A 111 -1.57 16.97 -9.99
C LEU A 111 -1.05 15.69 -9.33
N GLN A 112 0.08 15.15 -9.80
CA GLN A 112 0.56 13.85 -9.34
C GLN A 112 0.96 13.85 -7.84
N PRO A 113 1.70 14.84 -7.32
CA PRO A 113 1.99 14.94 -5.89
C PRO A 113 0.73 15.07 -5.04
N LEU A 114 -0.28 15.79 -5.55
CA LEU A 114 -1.56 16.00 -4.86
C LEU A 114 -2.35 14.69 -4.74
N PHE A 115 -2.41 13.90 -5.82
CA PHE A 115 -3.02 12.57 -5.76
C PHE A 115 -2.29 11.64 -4.80
N TYR A 116 -0.95 11.65 -4.80
CA TYR A 116 -0.17 10.84 -3.87
C TYR A 116 -0.47 11.17 -2.41
N ALA A 117 -0.51 12.47 -2.05
CA ALA A 117 -0.83 12.90 -0.68
C ALA A 117 -2.27 12.53 -0.29
N MET A 118 -3.23 12.76 -1.18
CA MET A 118 -4.64 12.43 -0.96
C MET A 118 -4.84 10.93 -0.68
N PHE A 119 -4.25 10.06 -1.51
CA PHE A 119 -4.37 8.61 -1.33
C PHE A 119 -3.50 8.07 -0.20
N LEU A 120 -2.40 8.73 0.14
CA LEU A 120 -1.63 8.43 1.34
C LEU A 120 -2.51 8.56 2.56
N ASN A 121 -3.09 9.74 2.74
CA ASN A 121 -3.93 10.06 3.89
C ASN A 121 -5.14 9.14 3.94
N THR A 122 -5.79 8.92 2.79
CA THR A 122 -6.95 8.02 2.71
C THR A 122 -6.59 6.58 3.05
N SER A 123 -5.42 6.10 2.62
CA SER A 123 -4.97 4.73 2.93
C SER A 123 -4.63 4.57 4.41
N LEU A 124 -3.99 5.57 5.03
CA LEU A 124 -3.72 5.57 6.47
C LEU A 124 -5.01 5.57 7.29
N ASN A 125 -5.98 6.40 6.91
CA ASN A 125 -7.28 6.41 7.57
C ASN A 125 -8.05 5.10 7.38
N PHE A 126 -8.08 4.56 6.17
CA PHE A 126 -8.78 3.31 5.88
C PHE A 126 -8.17 2.10 6.60
N LEU A 127 -6.84 2.03 6.70
CA LEU A 127 -6.13 0.88 7.28
C LEU A 127 -5.95 0.99 8.80
N LEU A 128 -5.72 2.20 9.33
CA LEU A 128 -5.36 2.44 10.72
C LEU A 128 -6.39 3.27 11.50
N GLY A 129 -7.37 3.88 10.83
CA GLY A 129 -8.33 4.79 11.46
C GLY A 129 -7.75 6.17 11.78
N ILE A 130 -6.49 6.44 11.39
CA ILE A 130 -5.80 7.68 11.74
C ILE A 130 -5.93 8.70 10.63
N ASP A 131 -6.13 9.95 11.03
CA ASP A 131 -6.05 11.11 10.15
C ASP A 131 -4.66 11.77 10.29
N PRO A 132 -3.73 11.56 9.34
CA PRO A 132 -2.40 12.14 9.40
C PRO A 132 -2.40 13.66 9.16
N THR A 133 -3.53 14.25 8.76
CA THR A 133 -3.65 15.71 8.57
C THR A 133 -3.90 16.46 9.87
N LYS A 134 -4.26 15.76 10.96
CA LYS A 134 -4.35 16.33 12.29
C LYS A 134 -2.95 16.37 12.88
N ASP A 135 -2.47 17.56 13.22
CA ASP A 135 -1.16 17.80 13.83
C ASP A 135 -0.89 16.76 14.93
N SER A 136 -0.04 15.80 14.61
CA SER A 136 0.41 14.80 15.56
C SER A 136 1.77 15.30 16.06
N GLU A 137 1.75 16.05 17.16
CA GLU A 137 2.97 16.50 17.81
C GLU A 137 3.88 15.27 18.06
N GLY A 138 5.06 15.24 17.44
CA GLY A 138 6.03 14.15 17.59
C GLY A 138 6.16 13.17 16.41
N THR A 139 5.53 13.42 15.25
CA THR A 139 5.82 12.63 14.04
C THR A 139 7.32 12.69 13.71
N PRO A 140 8.00 11.54 13.49
CA PRO A 140 9.44 11.53 13.24
C PRO A 140 9.84 12.15 11.90
N HIS A 141 8.93 12.11 10.92
CA HIS A 141 9.14 12.58 9.55
C HIS A 141 7.89 13.29 9.03
N THR A 142 8.05 14.21 8.08
CA THR A 142 6.92 14.82 7.38
C THR A 142 6.30 13.86 6.36
N SER A 143 5.04 14.08 5.98
CA SER A 143 4.38 13.29 4.93
C SER A 143 5.13 13.37 3.58
N GLU A 144 5.76 14.50 3.28
CA GLU A 144 6.61 14.65 2.08
C GLU A 144 7.87 13.77 2.16
N GLN A 145 8.56 13.78 3.30
CA GLN A 145 9.73 12.92 3.52
C GLN A 145 9.36 11.44 3.43
N PHE A 146 8.21 11.06 3.98
CA PHE A 146 7.67 9.72 3.85
C PHE A 146 7.42 9.36 2.39
N ILE A 147 6.69 10.18 1.63
CA ILE A 147 6.38 9.91 0.21
C ILE A 147 7.65 9.70 -0.61
N ASN A 148 8.65 10.58 -0.43
CA ASN A 148 9.92 10.49 -1.13
C ASN A 148 10.68 9.21 -0.76
N ALA A 149 10.81 8.92 0.55
CA ALA A 149 11.49 7.71 1.02
C ALA A 149 10.76 6.42 0.60
N PHE A 150 9.43 6.45 0.57
CA PHE A 150 8.62 5.33 0.13
C PHE A 150 8.85 5.06 -1.35
N HIS A 151 8.76 6.07 -2.23
CA HIS A 151 9.06 5.93 -3.66
C HIS A 151 10.49 5.47 -3.93
N ASP A 152 11.48 6.01 -3.21
CA ASP A 152 12.87 5.57 -3.30
C ASP A 152 13.00 4.08 -2.95
N ALA A 153 12.36 3.64 -1.87
CA ALA A 153 12.37 2.24 -1.48
C ALA A 153 11.73 1.34 -2.55
N LEU A 154 10.61 1.76 -3.17
CA LEU A 154 9.97 1.02 -4.26
C LEU A 154 10.87 0.91 -5.49
N PHE A 155 11.50 2.01 -5.87
CA PHE A 155 12.44 2.04 -6.97
C PHE A 155 13.62 1.07 -6.74
N PHE A 156 14.20 1.09 -5.54
CA PHE A 156 15.29 0.20 -5.17
C PHE A 156 14.86 -1.27 -5.07
N ILE A 157 13.62 -1.56 -4.64
CA ILE A 157 13.05 -2.91 -4.67
C ILE A 157 13.02 -3.45 -6.11
N VAL A 158 12.55 -2.64 -7.07
CA VAL A 158 12.55 -3.03 -8.49
C VAL A 158 13.96 -3.28 -8.99
N LEU A 159 14.90 -2.37 -8.70
CA LEU A 159 16.31 -2.57 -9.07
C LEU A 159 16.90 -3.84 -8.45
N LYS A 160 16.61 -4.12 -7.18
CA LYS A 160 17.06 -5.31 -6.48
C LYS A 160 16.48 -6.58 -7.11
N MET A 161 15.20 -6.59 -7.49
CA MET A 161 14.59 -7.73 -8.20
C MET A 161 15.21 -7.96 -9.58
N ILE A 162 15.56 -6.89 -10.30
CA ILE A 162 16.23 -7.00 -11.60
C ILE A 162 17.65 -7.53 -11.42
N LEU A 163 18.43 -6.94 -10.51
CA LEU A 163 19.86 -7.22 -10.34
C LEU A 163 20.15 -8.51 -9.56
N GLY A 164 19.24 -8.96 -8.68
CA GLY A 164 19.42 -10.12 -7.81
C GLY A 164 20.72 -10.10 -7.04
N GLU A 165 21.54 -11.12 -7.20
CA GLU A 165 22.85 -11.24 -6.53
C GLU A 165 23.79 -10.06 -6.81
N ALA A 166 23.72 -9.45 -8.00
CA ALA A 166 24.56 -8.30 -8.33
C ALA A 166 24.22 -7.05 -7.47
N TRP A 167 23.04 -7.01 -6.84
CA TRP A 167 22.66 -5.95 -5.90
C TRP A 167 23.63 -5.84 -4.71
N LYS A 168 24.30 -6.95 -4.35
CA LYS A 168 25.32 -6.96 -3.27
C LYS A 168 26.54 -6.09 -3.59
N LEU A 169 26.77 -5.76 -4.87
CA LEU A 169 27.87 -4.92 -5.32
C LEU A 169 27.49 -3.43 -5.36
N ALA A 170 26.20 -3.09 -5.33
CA ALA A 170 25.72 -1.72 -5.36
C ALA A 170 25.74 -1.08 -3.95
N PRO A 171 25.98 0.23 -3.82
CA PRO A 171 25.83 0.93 -2.54
C PRO A 171 24.39 0.88 -2.02
N GLN A 172 24.15 0.20 -0.91
CA GLN A 172 22.80 -0.03 -0.36
C GLN A 172 22.36 1.02 0.68
N THR A 173 23.23 1.97 1.02
CA THR A 173 22.96 2.97 2.09
C THR A 173 21.69 3.78 1.83
N LYS A 174 21.47 4.20 0.58
CA LYS A 174 20.26 4.96 0.20
C LYS A 174 19.00 4.13 0.38
N TYR A 175 19.03 2.88 -0.04
CA TYR A 175 17.91 1.94 0.12
C TYR A 175 17.56 1.74 1.60
N PHE A 176 18.56 1.42 2.43
CA PHE A 176 18.33 1.21 3.84
C PHE A 176 17.83 2.46 4.56
N ASN A 177 18.32 3.65 4.20
CA ASN A 177 17.82 4.90 4.76
C ASN A 177 16.37 5.19 4.35
N ALA A 178 16.02 4.95 3.08
CA ALA A 178 14.67 5.11 2.58
C ALA A 178 13.69 4.16 3.29
N CYS A 179 14.06 2.89 3.45
CA CYS A 179 13.28 1.94 4.22
C CYS A 179 13.12 2.38 5.69
N LYS A 180 14.20 2.84 6.33
CA LYS A 180 14.17 3.29 7.72
C LYS A 180 13.19 4.45 7.92
N ILE A 181 13.24 5.48 7.07
CA ILE A 181 12.33 6.64 7.15
C ILE A 181 10.87 6.18 7.00
N ALA A 182 10.61 5.31 6.01
CA ALA A 182 9.27 4.79 5.78
C ALA A 182 8.75 3.96 6.97
N HIS A 183 9.59 3.11 7.54
CA HIS A 183 9.26 2.31 8.71
C HIS A 183 9.02 3.19 9.94
N GLU A 184 9.90 4.14 10.25
CA GLU A 184 9.74 5.05 11.39
C GLU A 184 8.44 5.87 11.31
N TYR A 185 8.07 6.35 10.12
CA TYR A 185 6.83 7.08 9.91
C TYR A 185 5.59 6.20 10.11
N LEU A 186 5.58 4.98 9.58
CA LEU A 186 4.46 4.06 9.74
C LEU A 186 4.36 3.51 11.16
N ASP A 187 5.49 3.19 11.78
CA ASP A 187 5.55 2.70 13.16
C ASP A 187 4.95 3.73 14.13
N PHE A 188 5.23 5.02 13.94
CA PHE A 188 4.60 6.08 14.72
C PHE A 188 3.08 6.02 14.70
N TYR A 189 2.47 5.90 13.51
CA TYR A 189 1.02 5.83 13.39
C TYR A 189 0.45 4.49 13.85
N VAL A 190 1.13 3.38 13.63
CA VAL A 190 0.68 2.09 14.19
C VAL A 190 0.68 2.13 15.72
N ASP A 191 1.66 2.78 16.32
CA ASP A 191 1.79 2.90 17.77
C ASP A 191 0.72 3.79 18.36
N GLN A 192 0.39 4.89 17.67
CA GLN A 192 -0.75 5.72 18.01
C GLN A 192 -2.06 4.94 17.94
N ALA A 193 -2.30 4.20 16.86
CA ALA A 193 -3.51 3.38 16.72
C ALA A 193 -3.59 2.31 17.82
N LEU A 194 -2.45 1.73 18.22
CA LEU A 194 -2.36 0.73 19.29
C LEU A 194 -2.70 1.34 20.65
N ALA A 195 -2.20 2.55 20.91
CA ALA A 195 -2.49 3.28 22.14
C ALA A 195 -3.98 3.65 22.23
N GLU A 196 -4.58 4.14 21.14
CA GLU A 196 -6.00 4.48 21.09
C GLU A 196 -6.89 3.24 21.24
N ALA A 197 -6.55 2.13 20.57
CA ALA A 197 -7.28 0.86 20.71
C ALA A 197 -7.17 0.27 22.13
N GLY A 198 -5.98 0.36 22.74
CA GLY A 198 -5.75 -0.10 24.12
C GLY A 198 -6.46 0.76 25.17
N ALA A 199 -6.63 2.06 24.92
CA ALA A 199 -7.35 2.97 25.80
C ALA A 199 -8.88 2.80 25.73
N LEU A 200 -9.41 2.40 24.56
CA LEU A 200 -10.85 2.23 24.34
C LEU A 200 -11.40 0.88 24.84
N ASP A 201 -10.58 -0.17 24.87
CA ASP A 201 -11.04 -1.57 25.09
C ASP A 201 -10.35 -2.28 26.28
N ALA A 202 -10.20 -1.61 27.43
CA ALA A 202 -9.63 -2.25 28.63
C ALA A 202 -10.50 -3.40 29.22
N ASP A 203 -11.72 -3.63 28.71
CA ASP A 203 -12.70 -4.55 29.33
C ASP A 203 -13.40 -5.52 28.36
N THR A 204 -12.94 -5.69 27.11
CA THR A 204 -13.54 -6.68 26.18
C THR A 204 -12.53 -7.46 25.35
N GLU A 205 -12.89 -8.73 25.08
CA GLU A 205 -12.22 -9.67 24.16
C GLU A 205 -12.02 -9.11 22.72
N LYS A 206 -12.76 -8.03 22.38
CA LYS A 206 -12.62 -7.26 21.13
C LYS A 206 -11.35 -6.40 21.08
N GLY A 207 -10.91 -5.83 22.20
CA GLY A 207 -9.66 -5.07 22.28
C GLY A 207 -8.43 -5.92 22.00
N LEU A 208 -8.43 -7.16 22.45
CA LEU A 208 -7.35 -8.11 22.19
C LEU A 208 -7.29 -8.53 20.71
N ASN A 209 -8.45 -8.65 20.04
CA ASN A 209 -8.53 -8.85 18.60
C ASN A 209 -8.07 -7.62 17.81
N ASN A 210 -8.37 -6.40 18.27
CA ASN A 210 -7.87 -5.17 17.67
C ASN A 210 -6.36 -4.99 17.87
N ALA A 211 -5.82 -5.29 19.05
CA ALA A 211 -4.38 -5.24 19.33
C ALA A 211 -3.61 -6.33 18.56
N ALA A 212 -4.15 -7.55 18.43
CA ALA A 212 -3.59 -8.60 17.58
C ALA A 212 -3.69 -8.22 16.09
N LYS A 213 -4.79 -7.59 15.66
CA LYS A 213 -4.95 -7.03 14.31
C LYS A 213 -3.90 -5.94 14.07
N LEU A 214 -3.71 -4.99 14.98
CA LEU A 214 -2.72 -3.92 14.85
C LEU A 214 -1.28 -4.41 14.94
N THR A 215 -0.97 -5.39 15.80
CA THR A 215 0.37 -5.99 15.88
C THR A 215 0.72 -6.75 14.60
N VAL A 216 -0.27 -7.38 13.94
CA VAL A 216 -0.09 -8.00 12.62
C VAL A 216 -0.15 -6.98 11.48
N LEU A 217 -0.88 -5.87 11.64
CA LEU A 217 -0.84 -4.72 10.72
C LEU A 217 0.56 -4.07 10.71
N ARG A 218 1.23 -4.02 11.89
CA ARG A 218 2.61 -3.55 12.14
C ARG A 218 3.65 -4.31 11.33
N ALA A 219 3.45 -5.61 11.10
CA ALA A 219 4.45 -6.45 10.43
C ALA A 219 4.24 -6.60 8.90
N LEU A 220 3.05 -6.33 8.36
CA LEU A 220 2.66 -6.94 7.08
C LEU A 220 1.70 -6.18 6.16
N SER A 221 0.96 -5.18 6.65
CA SER A 221 -0.31 -4.79 6.00
C SER A 221 -0.41 -3.34 5.62
N VAL A 222 0.20 -2.44 6.40
CA VAL A 222 0.19 -1.01 6.13
C VAL A 222 1.05 -0.72 4.91
N GLN A 223 2.28 -1.24 4.88
CA GLN A 223 3.21 -0.99 3.78
C GLN A 223 2.75 -1.63 2.45
N THR A 224 2.35 -2.90 2.46
CA THR A 224 1.81 -3.55 1.25
C THR A 224 0.44 -3.03 0.83
N GLY A 225 -0.41 -2.68 1.79
CA GLY A 225 -1.72 -2.10 1.54
C GLY A 225 -1.59 -0.72 0.89
N MET A 226 -0.75 0.15 1.48
CA MET A 226 -0.45 1.49 0.96
C MET A 226 0.30 1.42 -0.37
N MET A 227 1.26 0.51 -0.55
CA MET A 227 1.91 0.30 -1.86
C MET A 227 0.88 -0.03 -2.94
N ALA A 228 -0.05 -0.94 -2.63
CA ALA A 228 -1.05 -1.39 -3.59
C ALA A 228 -2.11 -0.32 -3.88
N SER A 229 -2.54 0.46 -2.87
CA SER A 229 -3.65 1.41 -3.01
C SER A 229 -3.23 2.84 -3.35
N GLN A 230 -2.04 3.29 -2.95
CA GLN A 230 -1.65 4.69 -3.13
C GLN A 230 -1.12 4.94 -4.54
N GLU A 231 -0.10 4.19 -4.96
CA GLU A 231 0.63 4.51 -6.19
C GLU A 231 -0.18 4.18 -7.45
N THR A 232 -0.85 3.02 -7.46
CA THR A 232 -1.62 2.55 -8.62
C THR A 232 -2.84 3.44 -8.89
N VAL A 233 -3.54 3.88 -7.84
CA VAL A 233 -4.74 4.72 -7.97
C VAL A 233 -4.37 6.17 -8.29
N SER A 234 -3.30 6.70 -7.68
CA SER A 234 -2.78 8.02 -8.05
C SER A 234 -2.35 8.07 -9.51
N SER A 235 -1.66 7.02 -9.99
CA SER A 235 -1.26 6.88 -11.40
C SER A 235 -2.46 6.73 -12.33
N LEU A 236 -3.50 6.00 -11.90
CA LEU A 236 -4.76 5.89 -12.66
C LEU A 236 -5.41 7.26 -12.83
N LEU A 237 -5.53 8.06 -11.76
CA LEU A 237 -6.10 9.41 -11.84
C LEU A 237 -5.23 10.34 -12.68
N GLY A 238 -3.90 10.29 -12.54
CA GLY A 238 -2.97 11.04 -13.38
C GLY A 238 -3.20 10.74 -14.87
N ASN A 239 -3.27 9.46 -15.24
CA ASN A 239 -3.56 9.04 -16.61
C ASN A 239 -4.97 9.43 -17.06
N ALA A 240 -5.98 9.32 -16.20
CA ALA A 240 -7.35 9.72 -16.50
C ALA A 240 -7.43 11.22 -16.81
N CYS A 241 -6.86 12.08 -15.96
CA CYS A 241 -6.79 13.52 -16.20
C CYS A 241 -6.00 13.85 -17.47
N PHE A 242 -4.89 13.16 -17.72
CA PHE A 242 -4.10 13.31 -18.94
C PHE A 242 -4.92 13.01 -20.20
N LEU A 243 -5.67 11.91 -20.21
CA LEU A 243 -6.53 11.53 -21.34
C LEU A 243 -7.71 12.49 -21.49
N LEU A 244 -8.40 12.85 -20.40
CA LEU A 244 -9.54 13.77 -20.43
C LEU A 244 -9.16 15.18 -20.88
N SER A 245 -7.92 15.61 -20.63
CA SER A 245 -7.41 16.89 -21.15
C SER A 245 -7.27 16.91 -22.68
N ARG A 246 -7.09 15.74 -23.31
CA ARG A 246 -6.85 15.56 -24.76
C ARG A 246 -8.10 15.17 -25.54
N HIS A 247 -9.13 14.70 -24.84
CA HIS A 247 -10.40 14.29 -25.41
C HIS A 247 -11.57 15.09 -24.82
N PRO A 248 -11.80 16.33 -25.31
CA PRO A 248 -12.86 17.22 -24.82
C PRO A 248 -14.26 16.61 -24.86
N GLU A 249 -14.53 15.71 -25.81
CA GLU A 249 -15.77 14.98 -25.97
C GLU A 249 -16.12 14.13 -24.74
N TYR A 250 -15.17 13.33 -24.26
CA TYR A 250 -15.35 12.50 -23.05
C TYR A 250 -15.40 13.36 -21.80
N ARG A 251 -14.61 14.44 -21.74
CA ARG A 251 -14.65 15.40 -20.64
C ARG A 251 -16.01 16.08 -20.52
N GLN A 252 -16.62 16.46 -21.63
CA GLN A 252 -17.94 17.07 -21.63
C GLN A 252 -19.01 16.07 -21.19
N HIS A 253 -18.97 14.84 -21.73
CA HIS A 253 -19.90 13.79 -21.34
C HIS A 253 -19.83 13.46 -19.84
N LEU A 254 -18.63 13.33 -19.27
CA LEU A 254 -18.43 13.13 -17.83
C LEU A 254 -18.97 14.31 -16.99
N ARG A 255 -18.78 15.54 -17.47
CA ARG A 255 -19.32 16.73 -16.80
C ARG A 255 -20.85 16.75 -16.81
N ASP A 256 -21.46 16.34 -17.91
CA ASP A 256 -22.91 16.28 -18.04
C ASP A 256 -23.48 15.17 -17.15
N GLU A 257 -22.85 14.00 -17.13
CA GLU A 257 -23.21 12.90 -16.22
C GLU A 257 -23.10 13.30 -14.74
N ALA A 258 -22.01 13.97 -14.36
CA ALA A 258 -21.80 14.45 -13.00
C ALA A 258 -22.84 15.49 -12.58
N LYS A 259 -23.28 16.36 -13.49
CA LYS A 259 -24.31 17.38 -13.22
C LYS A 259 -25.71 16.79 -13.15
N ASP A 260 -26.03 15.84 -14.04
CA ASP A 260 -27.35 15.22 -14.14
C ASP A 260 -27.62 14.29 -12.95
N LYS A 261 -26.65 13.42 -12.64
CA LYS A 261 -26.82 12.42 -11.58
C LYS A 261 -26.39 12.93 -10.20
N GLY A 262 -25.43 13.86 -10.11
CA GLY A 262 -24.96 14.42 -8.85
C GLY A 262 -24.67 13.36 -7.79
N ILE A 263 -25.34 13.45 -6.64
CA ILE A 263 -25.21 12.50 -5.50
C ILE A 263 -25.71 11.09 -5.87
N ALA A 264 -26.62 10.96 -6.84
CA ALA A 264 -27.17 9.66 -7.23
C ALA A 264 -26.12 8.71 -7.84
N LEU A 265 -24.98 9.22 -8.35
CA LEU A 265 -23.83 8.41 -8.79
C LEU A 265 -23.26 7.54 -7.66
N PHE A 266 -23.34 8.02 -6.43
CA PHE A 266 -22.78 7.33 -5.26
C PHE A 266 -23.79 6.43 -4.55
N ASN A 267 -25.06 6.45 -4.97
CA ASN A 267 -26.10 5.53 -4.47
C ASN A 267 -26.11 4.18 -5.21
N THR A 268 -25.24 4.01 -6.21
CA THR A 268 -25.11 2.75 -6.94
C THR A 268 -24.49 1.69 -6.04
N THR A 269 -25.28 0.69 -5.67
CA THR A 269 -24.85 -0.44 -4.85
C THR A 269 -23.81 -1.26 -5.61
N PHE A 270 -22.53 -1.21 -5.21
CA PHE A 270 -21.52 -2.18 -5.64
C PHE A 270 -21.70 -3.50 -4.87
#